data_AF-A0A920BXU1-F1
#
_entry.id   AF-A0A920BXU1-F1
#
_cell.length_a   1.000
_cell.length_b   1.000
_cell.length_c   1.000
_cell.angle_alpha   90.00
_cell.angle_beta   90.00
_cell.angle_gamma   90.00
#
_symmetry.space_group_name_H-M   'P 1'
#
loop_
_entity.id
_entity.type
_entity.pdbx_description
1 polymer ?
#
loop_
_entity_poly.entity_id
_entity_poly.type
_entity_poly.pdbx_seq_one_letter_code
_entity_poly.pdbx_strand_id
1 'polypeptide(L)'
;MDISLGLIASLILNIGLLLIVFAQSKKTQVLRQQNQKMLYYESNDELLALVEEKLGTLGEVKAIKYLRLEKGMSMLDAKKLVDSLQETK
;
A
#
# COMPACT_ATOMS: atom_id res chain seq x y z
N MET A 1 -39.41 -30.03 -2.91
CA MET A 1 -39.20 -28.88 -3.82
C MET A 1 -38.05 -28.03 -3.25
N ASP A 2 -36.90 -28.66 -2.98
CA ASP A 2 -35.94 -28.17 -1.99
C ASP A 2 -34.59 -27.76 -2.61
N ILE A 3 -34.29 -28.27 -3.80
CA ILE A 3 -33.07 -27.98 -4.55
C ILE A 3 -33.04 -26.50 -4.96
N SER A 4 -34.19 -25.93 -5.34
CA SER A 4 -34.31 -24.51 -5.67
C SER A 4 -34.03 -23.60 -4.48
N LEU A 5 -34.48 -23.97 -3.28
CA LEU A 5 -34.26 -23.19 -2.06
C LEU A 5 -32.77 -23.21 -1.64
N GLY A 6 -32.12 -24.37 -1.74
CA GLY A 6 -30.68 -24.49 -1.47
C GLY A 6 -29.81 -23.67 -2.45
N LEU A 7 -30.16 -23.67 -3.73
CA LEU A 7 -29.48 -22.85 -4.74
C LEU A 7 -29.65 -21.35 -4.46
N ILE A 8 -30.87 -20.91 -4.14
CA ILE A 8 -31.16 -19.50 -3.78
C ILE A 8 -30.38 -19.09 -2.52
N ALA A 9 -30.34 -19.93 -1.49
CA ALA A 9 -29.59 -19.65 -0.28
C ALA A 9 -28.08 -19.53 -0.55
N SER A 10 -27.52 -20.40 -1.40
CA SER A 10 -26.10 -20.31 -1.80
C SER A 10 -25.80 -19.03 -2.58
N LEU A 11 -26.72 -18.58 -3.43
CA LEU A 11 -26.57 -17.37 -4.22
C LEU A 11 -26.57 -16.12 -3.32
N ILE A 12 -27.50 -16.06 -2.37
CA ILE A 12 -27.57 -14.97 -1.37
C ILE A 12 -26.30 -14.93 -0.51
N LEU A 13 -25.80 -16.10 -0.09
CA LEU A 13 -24.56 -16.19 0.70
C LEU A 13 -23.36 -15.61 -0.08
N ASN A 14 -23.19 -15.99 -1.34
CA ASN A 14 -22.11 -15.49 -2.18
C ASN A 14 -22.21 -13.98 -2.42
N ILE A 15 -23.41 -13.47 -2.69
CA ILE A 15 -23.63 -12.01 -2.84
C ILE A 15 -23.28 -11.28 -1.55
N GLY A 16 -23.68 -11.81 -0.38
CA GLY A 16 -23.33 -11.26 0.92
C GLY A 16 -21.81 -11.18 1.15
N LEU A 17 -21.08 -12.25 0.82
CA LEU A 17 -19.63 -12.29 0.92
C LEU A 17 -18.96 -11.25 0.01
N LEU A 18 -19.44 -11.10 -1.23
CA LEU A 18 -18.92 -10.09 -2.16
C LEU A 18 -19.13 -8.66 -1.65
N LEU A 19 -20.29 -8.36 -1.05
CA LEU A 19 -20.57 -7.05 -0.46
C LEU A 19 -19.64 -6.73 0.71
N ILE A 20 -19.34 -7.71 1.57
CA ILE A 20 -18.40 -7.55 2.69
C ILE A 20 -16.99 -7.23 2.17
N VAL A 21 -16.51 -8.01 1.18
CA VAL A 21 -15.20 -7.77 0.56
C VAL A 21 -15.15 -6.39 -0.09
N PHE A 22 -16.23 -5.95 -0.75
CA PHE A 22 -16.30 -4.64 -1.38
C PHE A 22 -16.27 -3.50 -0.34
N ALA A 23 -17.03 -3.62 0.74
CA ALA A 23 -17.03 -2.65 1.83
C ALA A 23 -15.65 -2.55 2.51
N GLN A 24 -15.00 -3.69 2.76
CA GLN A 24 -13.66 -3.74 3.34
C GLN A 24 -12.60 -3.19 2.37
N SER A 25 -12.77 -3.41 1.06
CA SER A 25 -11.89 -2.86 0.03
C SER A 25 -11.95 -1.33 -0.01
N LYS A 26 -13.14 -0.73 0.11
CA LYS A 26 -13.29 0.73 0.20
C LYS A 26 -12.57 1.31 1.42
N LYS A 27 -12.76 0.69 2.59
CA LYS A 27 -12.07 1.10 3.83
C LYS A 27 -10.55 0.99 3.67
N THR A 28 -10.07 -0.10 3.07
CA THR A 28 -8.64 -0.32 2.82
C THR A 28 -8.06 0.69 1.82
N GLN A 29 -8.81 1.08 0.78
CA GLN A 29 -8.37 2.12 -0.16
C GLN A 29 -8.28 3.49 0.50
N VAL A 30 -9.27 3.88 1.32
CA VAL A 30 -9.24 5.15 2.05
C VAL A 30 -8.11 5.17 3.07
N LEU A 31 -7.92 4.08 3.83
CA LEU A 31 -6.79 3.98 4.77
C LEU A 31 -5.45 4.01 4.04
N ARG A 32 -5.32 3.35 2.89
CA ARG A 32 -4.11 3.43 2.05
C ARG A 32 -3.84 4.85 1.55
N GLN A 33 -4.88 5.56 1.10
CA GLN A 33 -4.73 6.94 0.66
C GLN A 33 -4.39 7.88 1.82
N GLN A 34 -4.98 7.70 2.99
CA GLN A 34 -4.65 8.50 4.18
C GLN A 34 -3.24 8.21 4.67
N ASN A 35 -2.82 6.94 4.70
CA ASN A 35 -1.47 6.55 5.09
C ASN A 35 -0.42 7.06 4.07
N GLN A 36 -0.73 7.02 2.77
CA GLN A 36 0.09 7.68 1.75
C GLN A 36 0.16 9.20 1.92
N LYS A 37 -0.96 9.86 2.24
CA LYS A 37 -0.98 11.31 2.50
C LYS A 37 -0.27 11.69 3.79
N MET A 38 -0.34 10.87 4.85
CA MET A 38 0.43 11.07 6.08
C MET A 38 1.92 10.87 5.86
N LEU A 39 2.33 9.83 5.12
CA LEU A 39 3.72 9.65 4.69
C LEU A 39 4.25 10.87 3.93
N TYR A 40 3.41 11.51 3.12
CA TYR A 40 3.75 12.75 2.42
C TYR A 40 3.74 13.99 3.33
N TYR A 41 2.95 14.02 4.39
CA TYR A 41 2.77 15.22 5.23
C TYR A 41 3.71 15.27 6.44
N GLU A 42 4.19 14.12 6.95
CA GLU A 42 4.93 14.09 8.22
C GLU A 42 6.44 14.31 8.10
N SER A 43 7.08 14.11 6.93
CA SER A 43 8.54 14.36 6.82
C SER A 43 9.03 14.25 5.37
N ASN A 44 8.57 15.09 4.44
CA ASN A 44 9.15 15.03 3.09
C ASN A 44 10.61 15.49 3.10
N ASP A 45 10.98 16.61 3.72
CA ASP A 45 12.35 17.12 3.55
C ASP A 45 13.43 16.27 4.26
N GLU A 46 13.22 15.83 5.49
CA GLU A 46 14.22 15.03 6.21
C GLU A 46 14.29 13.59 5.69
N LEU A 47 13.14 12.98 5.37
CA LEU A 47 13.11 11.61 4.87
C LEU A 47 13.62 11.54 3.42
N LEU A 48 13.32 12.54 2.58
CA LEU A 48 13.90 12.65 1.23
C LEU A 48 15.40 12.89 1.32
N ALA A 49 15.88 13.81 2.18
CA ALA A 49 17.31 14.06 2.34
C ALA A 49 18.07 12.80 2.82
N LEU A 50 17.48 12.05 3.75
CA LEU A 50 18.11 10.83 4.28
C LEU A 50 18.07 9.68 3.26
N VAL A 51 17.00 9.56 2.47
CA VAL A 51 16.93 8.59 1.36
C VAL A 51 17.88 8.98 0.24
N GLU A 52 18.02 10.26 -0.09
CA GLU A 52 18.94 10.77 -1.11
C GLU A 52 20.40 10.56 -0.69
N GLU A 53 20.74 10.84 0.58
CA GLU A 53 22.04 10.54 1.17
C GLU A 53 22.34 9.03 1.10
N LYS A 54 21.38 8.18 1.51
CA LYS A 54 21.51 6.72 1.45
C LYS A 54 21.59 6.20 0.02
N LEU A 55 20.87 6.83 -0.93
CA LEU A 55 20.90 6.48 -2.34
C LEU A 55 22.26 6.77 -2.95
N GLY A 56 22.83 7.94 -2.64
CA GLY A 56 24.17 8.35 -3.10
C GLY A 56 25.30 7.55 -2.47
N THR A 57 25.16 7.11 -1.22
CA THR A 57 26.23 6.41 -0.48
C THR A 57 26.21 4.89 -0.63
N LEU A 58 25.02 4.28 -0.69
CA LEU A 58 24.85 2.83 -0.56
C LEU A 58 24.15 2.18 -1.77
N GLY A 59 23.56 2.99 -2.66
CA GLY A 59 22.84 2.52 -3.85
C GLY A 59 21.39 2.10 -3.60
N GLU A 60 20.65 2.00 -4.71
CA GLU A 60 19.19 1.77 -4.79
C GLU A 60 18.68 0.67 -3.86
N VAL A 61 19.28 -0.51 -3.93
CA VAL A 61 18.82 -1.71 -3.20
C VAL A 61 18.90 -1.51 -1.68
N LYS A 62 19.91 -0.80 -1.18
CA LYS A 62 20.07 -0.55 0.26
C LYS A 62 19.15 0.55 0.76
N ALA A 63 18.88 1.57 -0.06
CA ALA A 63 17.88 2.60 0.25
C ALA A 63 16.47 2.00 0.35
N ILE A 64 16.10 1.12 -0.60
CA ILE A 64 14.83 0.38 -0.55
C ILE A 64 14.75 -0.52 0.70
N LYS A 65 15.83 -1.22 1.04
CA LYS A 65 15.89 -2.08 2.23
C LYS A 65 15.73 -1.28 3.53
N TYR A 66 16.33 -0.11 3.62
CA TYR A 66 16.20 0.80 4.76
C TYR A 66 14.75 1.26 4.93
N LEU A 67 14.12 1.74 3.86
CA LEU A 67 12.71 2.15 3.87
C LEU A 67 11.76 1.03 4.29
N ARG A 68 12.06 -0.20 3.89
CA ARG A 68 11.24 -1.37 4.25
C ARG A 68 11.35 -1.76 5.71
N LEU A 69 12.55 -1.70 6.29
CA LEU A 69 12.82 -2.19 7.64
C LEU A 69 12.61 -1.11 8.71
N GLU A 70 13.13 0.10 8.47
CA GLU A 70 13.15 1.19 9.47
C GLU A 70 11.89 2.04 9.42
N LYS A 71 11.30 2.21 8.23
CA LYS A 71 10.08 3.00 8.03
C LYS A 71 8.83 2.13 7.83
N GLY A 72 8.98 0.81 7.88
CA GLY A 72 7.87 -0.14 7.73
C GLY A 72 7.16 -0.06 6.38
N MET A 73 7.81 0.52 5.36
CA MET A 73 7.20 0.77 4.06
C MET A 73 7.09 -0.54 3.27
N SER A 74 6.01 -0.71 2.49
CA SER A 74 5.90 -1.86 1.57
C SER A 74 7.02 -1.83 0.54
N MET A 75 7.42 -2.99 0.02
CA MET A 75 8.46 -3.09 -1.01
C MET A 75 8.10 -2.27 -2.26
N LEU A 76 6.82 -2.21 -2.64
CA LEU A 76 6.36 -1.43 -3.78
C LEU A 76 6.44 0.07 -3.52
N ASP A 77 6.06 0.52 -2.33
CA ASP A 77 6.07 1.93 -1.95
C ASP A 77 7.51 2.44 -1.77
N ALA A 78 8.37 1.62 -1.16
CA ALA A 78 9.80 1.92 -1.00
C ALA A 78 10.50 2.01 -2.36
N LYS A 79 10.16 1.12 -3.30
CA LYS A 79 10.67 1.18 -4.66
C LYS A 79 10.20 2.45 -5.38
N LYS A 80 8.92 2.77 -5.34
CA LYS A 80 8.37 3.99 -5.97
C LYS A 80 9.03 5.26 -5.45
N LEU A 81 9.29 5.34 -4.15
CA LEU A 81 9.95 6.51 -3.55
C LEU A 81 11.38 6.67 -4.10
N VAL A 82 12.15 5.59 -4.12
CA VAL A 82 13.51 5.59 -4.66
C VAL A 82 13.54 5.88 -6.16
N ASP A 83 12.64 5.27 -6.94
CA ASP A 83 12.53 5.50 -8.38
C ASP A 83 12.16 6.97 -8.66
N SER A 84 11.25 7.59 -7.88
CA SER A 84 10.87 9.01 -8.04
C SER A 84 12.02 10.00 -7.76
N LEU A 85 12.93 9.64 -6.86
CA LEU A 85 14.13 10.44 -6.56
C LEU A 85 15.20 10.31 -7.65
N GLN A 86 15.26 9.17 -8.35
CA GLN A 86 16.15 9.00 -9.50
C GLN A 86 15.64 9.74 -10.74
N GLU A 87 14.33 9.75 -11.01
CA GLU A 87 13.76 10.46 -12.17
C GLU A 87 13.88 11.99 -12.09
N THR A 88 14.05 12.54 -10.89
CA THR A 88 14.19 13.99 -10.68
C THR A 88 15.64 14.49 -10.86
N LYS A 89 16.60 13.58 -11.11
CA LYS A 89 18.04 13.87 -11.20
C LYS A 89 18.58 13.68 -12.62
#